data_AF-A0A2N2HPT4-F1
#
_entry.id   AF-A0A2N2HPT4-F1
#
_cell.length_a   1.000
_cell.length_b   1.000
_cell.length_c   1.000
_cell.angle_alpha   90.00
_cell.angle_beta   90.00
_cell.angle_gamma   90.00
#
_symmetry.space_group_name_H-M   'P 1'
#
loop_
_entity.id
_entity.type
_entity.pdbx_description
1 polymer ?
#
loop_
_entity_poly.entity_id
_entity_poly.type
_entity_poly.pdbx_seq_one_letter_code
_entity_poly.pdbx_strand_id
1 'polypeptide(L)'
;MKIRSMAWLTVPICWSVCSCGSNADNEGHTGGATDAGSDAGSDVGSSDAALDASEDVTNDTGLDGAEDSGTDGTPDADASVEPGLLTIDDLTFQGAFRVAFGDGVSDTNYAVGTLAHNPDRNSLFIAGHAQHNAIAEFAIPQPSTASEVGALPVVEESLQSYVQVLDAAPGGNPEGINRVTGMLWIDGQLLVNAENWYDASGQNEDTTLVLRDATDLGGAVDGYFELAGAAHAGGYMAPIPSEWQSALGGPFLTGWASNYSIVSRYSVGPS
;
A
#
# COMPACT_ATOMS: atom_id res chain seq x y z
N MET A 1 -8.55 17.28 24.98
CA MET A 1 -8.96 16.02 25.65
C MET A 1 -7.72 15.14 25.71
N LYS A 2 -7.21 14.84 26.91
CA LYS A 2 -5.94 14.09 27.10
C LYS A 2 -6.22 12.60 26.84
N ILE A 3 -5.63 12.05 25.78
CA ILE A 3 -5.68 10.62 25.47
C ILE A 3 -4.61 9.94 26.33
N ARG A 4 -5.02 9.02 27.19
CA ARG A 4 -4.13 8.18 27.99
C ARG A 4 -3.66 7.02 27.11
N SER A 5 -2.35 6.88 26.96
CA SER A 5 -1.69 5.70 26.40
C SER A 5 -2.04 4.47 27.25
N MET A 6 -2.51 3.42 26.59
CA MET A 6 -2.70 2.10 27.15
C MET A 6 -1.96 1.14 26.21
N ALA A 7 -0.82 0.64 26.70
CA ALA A 7 0.02 -0.29 25.97
C ALA A 7 -0.69 -1.64 25.82
N TRP A 8 -0.87 -2.08 24.58
CA TRP A 8 -1.24 -3.46 24.26
C TRP A 8 -0.05 -4.12 23.57
N LEU A 9 0.29 -5.32 24.05
CA LEU A 9 1.25 -6.20 23.45
C LEU A 9 0.59 -6.84 22.22
N THR A 10 0.64 -6.19 21.06
CA THR A 10 0.20 -6.77 19.79
C THR A 10 1.40 -7.40 19.10
N VAL A 11 1.36 -8.72 18.91
CA VAL A 11 2.23 -9.43 17.98
C VAL A 11 1.79 -9.04 16.56
N PRO A 12 2.65 -8.44 15.72
CA PRO A 12 2.26 -8.15 14.34
C PRO A 12 2.21 -9.48 13.56
N ILE A 13 1.01 -9.91 13.17
CA ILE A 13 0.83 -10.99 12.21
C ILE A 13 0.92 -10.35 10.82
N CYS A 14 2.08 -10.49 10.17
CA CYS A 14 2.27 -10.09 8.78
C CYS A 14 1.71 -11.18 7.87
N TRP A 15 0.66 -10.86 7.10
CA TRP A 15 0.12 -11.75 6.08
C TRP A 15 0.69 -11.38 4.71
N SER A 16 1.13 -12.36 3.94
CA SER A 16 1.46 -12.22 2.52
C SER A 16 0.56 -13.16 1.73
N VAL A 17 -0.12 -12.62 0.71
CA VAL A 17 -0.99 -13.39 -0.19
C VAL A 17 -0.38 -13.37 -1.59
N CYS A 18 0.02 -14.52 -2.11
CA CYS A 18 0.34 -14.69 -3.52
C CYS A 18 -0.96 -14.81 -4.33
N SER A 19 -1.25 -13.81 -5.17
CA SER A 19 -2.24 -13.93 -6.24
C SER A 19 -1.54 -14.39 -7.52
N CYS A 20 -1.82 -15.60 -8.00
CA CYS A 20 -1.41 -16.07 -9.32
C CYS A 20 -2.54 -15.82 -10.33
N GLY A 21 -2.52 -14.66 -10.99
CA GLY A 21 -3.28 -14.42 -12.21
C GLY A 21 -2.38 -14.57 -13.44
N SER A 22 -2.49 -15.69 -14.16
CA SER A 22 -1.83 -15.85 -15.46
C SER A 22 -2.63 -15.13 -16.55
N ASN A 23 -2.08 -14.05 -17.09
CA ASN A 23 -2.62 -13.41 -18.30
C ASN A 23 -1.82 -13.93 -19.50
N ALA A 24 -2.40 -14.88 -20.24
CA ALA A 24 -1.85 -15.36 -21.49
C ALA A 24 -2.85 -15.01 -22.58
N ASP A 25 -2.52 -14.01 -23.39
CA ASP A 25 -2.94 -13.89 -24.79
C ASP A 25 -1.97 -12.94 -25.51
N ASN A 26 -1.01 -13.56 -26.19
CA ASN A 26 -0.25 -12.98 -27.29
C ASN A 26 -0.84 -13.59 -28.57
N GLU A 27 -1.06 -12.79 -29.62
CA GLU A 27 -0.76 -13.11 -31.03
C GLU A 27 -1.15 -11.92 -31.94
N GLY A 28 -0.12 -11.28 -32.53
CA GLY A 28 -0.07 -11.03 -33.98
C GLY A 28 -0.67 -9.74 -34.56
N HIS A 29 0.17 -8.69 -34.70
CA HIS A 29 0.15 -7.92 -35.95
C HIS A 29 1.53 -7.33 -36.29
N THR A 30 2.04 -7.74 -37.45
CA THR A 30 3.32 -7.35 -38.03
C THR A 30 3.17 -6.16 -38.97
N GLY A 31 4.10 -5.21 -38.86
CA GLY A 31 4.78 -4.61 -40.02
C GLY A 31 4.31 -3.24 -40.49
N GLY A 32 5.26 -2.29 -40.51
CA GLY A 32 5.27 -1.18 -41.47
C GLY A 32 5.56 0.20 -40.89
N ALA A 33 6.83 0.51 -40.60
CA ALA A 33 7.30 1.89 -40.51
C ALA A 33 8.55 2.05 -41.39
N THR A 34 8.39 2.86 -42.43
CA THR A 34 9.42 3.22 -43.39
C THR A 34 10.37 4.27 -42.83
N ASP A 35 11.64 4.04 -43.12
CA ASP A 35 12.80 4.90 -42.98
C ASP A 35 12.70 6.17 -43.85
N ALA A 36 13.10 7.30 -43.28
CA ALA A 36 13.54 8.50 -44.01
C ALA A 36 14.39 9.37 -43.06
N GLY A 37 15.71 9.20 -43.13
CA GLY A 37 16.69 10.08 -42.49
C GLY A 37 16.98 11.37 -43.26
N SER A 38 17.63 12.31 -42.55
CA SER A 38 18.66 13.27 -43.00
C SER A 38 18.87 14.26 -41.84
N ASP A 39 19.94 14.16 -41.04
CA ASP A 39 21.30 14.66 -41.29
C ASP A 39 21.39 16.21 -41.24
N ALA A 40 22.11 16.71 -40.24
CA ALA A 40 23.06 17.83 -40.32
C ALA A 40 23.58 18.16 -38.92
N GLY A 41 24.86 17.81 -38.67
CA GLY A 41 25.58 18.22 -37.48
C GLY A 41 25.96 19.71 -37.48
N SER A 42 26.36 20.19 -36.31
CA SER A 42 27.49 21.13 -36.21
C SER A 42 28.07 21.08 -34.80
N ASP A 43 29.39 20.99 -34.81
CA ASP A 43 30.33 20.79 -33.72
C ASP A 43 30.94 22.15 -33.38
N VAL A 44 30.96 22.57 -32.11
CA VAL A 44 31.94 23.58 -31.63
C VAL A 44 32.05 23.57 -30.10
N GLY A 45 33.27 23.29 -29.63
CA GLY A 45 34.01 24.27 -28.83
C GLY A 45 34.00 24.11 -27.31
N SER A 46 35.02 23.41 -26.82
CA SER A 46 35.56 23.40 -25.44
C SER A 46 35.85 24.80 -24.86
N SER A 47 35.72 24.97 -23.54
CA SER A 47 36.85 25.44 -22.72
C SER A 47 36.61 25.28 -21.21
N ASP A 48 37.65 24.77 -20.56
CA ASP A 48 37.89 24.67 -19.12
C ASP A 48 37.97 26.04 -18.42
N ALA A 49 37.61 26.07 -17.14
CA ALA A 49 38.17 27.03 -16.19
C ALA A 49 38.16 26.45 -14.77
N ALA A 50 39.30 25.92 -14.36
CA ALA A 50 39.70 25.74 -12.98
C ALA A 50 40.41 27.02 -12.48
N LEU A 51 40.15 27.42 -11.24
CA LEU A 51 40.92 28.37 -10.43
C LEU A 51 40.92 27.76 -9.02
N ASP A 52 41.99 27.15 -8.51
CA ASP A 52 43.31 27.64 -8.07
C ASP A 52 43.28 28.58 -6.84
N ALA A 53 44.26 28.33 -5.99
CA ALA A 53 44.33 28.44 -4.54
C ALA A 53 44.90 29.77 -4.02
N SER A 54 44.86 29.94 -2.69
CA SER A 54 46.00 30.40 -1.85
C SER A 54 45.58 30.35 -0.37
N GLU A 55 46.25 29.54 0.47
CA GLU A 55 47.36 29.89 1.38
C GLU A 55 46.88 30.76 2.56
N ASP A 56 46.92 30.31 3.82
CA ASP A 56 48.04 29.99 4.72
C ASP A 56 47.90 30.93 5.94
N VAL A 57 48.00 30.41 7.16
CA VAL A 57 48.81 30.96 8.26
C VAL A 57 48.63 30.07 9.49
N THR A 58 49.79 29.75 10.03
CA THR A 58 50.18 28.81 11.08
C THR A 58 49.75 29.17 12.51
N ASN A 59 49.41 28.12 13.27
CA ASN A 59 50.05 27.65 14.51
C ASN A 59 50.24 28.64 15.68
N ASP A 60 49.61 28.37 16.83
CA ASP A 60 50.33 28.43 18.13
C ASP A 60 49.64 27.57 19.22
N THR A 61 50.52 26.97 19.99
CA THR A 61 50.47 26.13 21.21
C THR A 61 49.41 26.56 22.24
N GLY A 62 48.74 25.69 22.99
CA GLY A 62 49.22 24.57 23.81
C GLY A 62 48.66 24.77 25.23
N LEU A 63 48.57 23.68 26.00
CA LEU A 63 48.39 23.59 27.47
C LEU A 63 47.08 22.96 27.99
N ASP A 64 47.30 21.73 28.47
CA ASP A 64 46.93 21.22 29.79
C ASP A 64 45.62 20.45 29.98
N GLY A 65 45.80 19.18 30.33
CA GLY A 65 44.75 18.23 30.58
C GLY A 65 44.04 18.40 31.92
N ALA A 66 42.83 17.88 31.95
CA ALA A 66 42.20 17.33 33.13
C ALA A 66 41.38 16.12 32.67
N GLU A 67 41.79 14.94 33.13
CA GLU A 67 40.94 13.75 33.14
C GLU A 67 39.80 14.03 34.13
N ASP A 68 38.56 14.16 33.64
CA ASP A 68 37.37 14.07 34.47
C ASP A 68 36.43 13.01 33.90
N SER A 69 36.41 11.89 34.60
CA SER A 69 35.52 10.76 34.43
C SER A 69 34.12 11.13 34.90
N GLY A 70 33.36 11.80 34.03
CA GLY A 70 31.91 11.91 34.14
C GLY A 70 31.27 11.00 33.10
N THR A 71 30.77 9.83 33.52
CA THR A 71 29.83 9.05 32.71
C THR A 71 28.50 9.79 32.67
N ASP A 72 28.41 10.78 31.77
CA ASP A 72 27.13 11.34 31.36
C ASP A 72 26.42 10.26 30.55
N GLY A 73 25.59 9.48 31.24
CA GLY A 73 24.67 8.53 30.64
C GLY A 73 23.58 9.29 29.88
N THR A 74 23.97 9.93 28.78
CA THR A 74 23.03 10.25 27.72
C THR A 74 22.52 8.90 27.23
N PRO A 75 21.21 8.59 27.38
CA PRO A 75 20.68 7.37 26.80
C PRO A 75 20.98 7.45 25.31
N ASP A 76 21.62 6.40 24.79
CA ASP A 76 21.97 6.26 23.39
C ASP A 76 20.66 6.29 22.58
N ALA A 77 20.26 7.51 22.23
CA ALA A 77 18.97 7.84 21.68
C ALA A 77 19.01 7.74 20.17
N ASP A 78 19.66 6.70 19.62
CA ASP A 78 19.45 6.25 18.25
C ASP A 78 20.12 4.90 18.01
N ALA A 79 19.72 3.87 18.75
CA ALA A 79 19.93 2.52 18.27
C ALA A 79 19.00 2.32 17.07
N SER A 80 19.45 2.75 15.89
CA SER A 80 18.76 2.52 14.62
C SER A 80 18.48 1.02 14.52
N VAL A 81 17.21 0.64 14.62
CA VAL A 81 16.77 -0.72 14.34
C VAL A 81 16.98 -0.91 12.85
N GLU A 82 18.10 -1.53 12.47
CA GLU A 82 18.33 -1.95 11.09
C GLU A 82 17.19 -2.91 10.71
N PRO A 83 16.31 -2.53 9.78
CA PRO A 83 15.26 -3.42 9.33
C PRO A 83 15.94 -4.53 8.55
N GLY A 84 16.17 -5.67 9.21
CA GLY A 84 16.73 -6.85 8.57
C GLY A 84 15.97 -7.20 7.29
N LEU A 85 16.67 -7.77 6.31
CA LEU A 85 16.04 -8.22 5.08
C LEU A 85 14.97 -9.28 5.41
N LEU A 86 13.72 -9.00 5.04
CA LEU A 86 12.65 -10.00 5.13
C LEU A 86 12.96 -11.17 4.19
N THR A 87 12.97 -12.37 4.76
CA THR A 87 13.14 -13.64 4.05
C THR A 87 11.89 -14.51 4.18
N ILE A 88 11.76 -15.55 3.35
CA ILE A 88 10.64 -16.49 3.47
C ILE A 88 10.69 -17.28 4.78
N ASP A 89 11.88 -17.46 5.36
CA ASP A 89 12.07 -18.15 6.63
C ASP A 89 11.53 -17.34 7.83
N ASP A 90 11.31 -16.03 7.64
CA ASP A 90 10.65 -15.16 8.61
C ASP A 90 9.11 -15.30 8.56
N LEU A 91 8.57 -16.03 7.59
CA LEU A 91 7.13 -16.22 7.39
C LEU A 91 6.70 -17.65 7.73
N THR A 92 5.71 -17.78 8.62
CA THR A 92 5.09 -19.08 8.93
C THR A 92 3.74 -19.20 8.23
N PHE A 93 3.62 -20.14 7.30
CA PHE A 93 2.35 -20.45 6.66
C PHE A 93 1.36 -21.09 7.65
N GLN A 94 0.25 -20.39 7.92
CA GLN A 94 -0.79 -20.86 8.84
C GLN A 94 -1.85 -21.76 8.17
N GLY A 95 -1.80 -21.88 6.84
CA GLY A 95 -2.80 -22.59 6.05
C GLY A 95 -3.58 -21.66 5.11
N ALA A 96 -4.56 -22.25 4.42
CA ALA A 96 -5.41 -21.57 3.46
C ALA A 96 -6.88 -22.00 3.60
N PHE A 97 -7.75 -21.20 3.00
CA PHE A 97 -9.17 -21.47 2.82
C PHE A 97 -9.64 -20.80 1.52
N ARG A 98 -10.87 -21.09 1.11
CA ARG A 98 -11.50 -20.53 -0.09
C ARG A 98 -12.74 -19.73 0.32
N VAL A 99 -13.07 -18.71 -0.47
CA VAL A 99 -14.35 -18.00 -0.36
C VAL A 99 -15.11 -18.20 -1.67
N ALA A 100 -16.28 -18.79 -1.58
CA ALA A 100 -17.14 -19.09 -2.72
C ALA A 100 -18.53 -18.50 -2.45
N PHE A 101 -18.70 -17.20 -2.75
CA PHE A 101 -19.91 -16.47 -2.44
C PHE A 101 -20.27 -15.49 -3.56
N GLY A 102 -21.57 -15.28 -3.76
CA GLY A 102 -22.13 -14.23 -4.60
C GLY A 102 -23.61 -14.04 -4.30
N ASP A 103 -24.10 -12.80 -4.42
CA ASP A 103 -25.45 -12.39 -4.00
C ASP A 103 -26.20 -11.53 -5.04
N GLY A 104 -25.69 -11.51 -6.28
CA GLY A 104 -26.26 -10.74 -7.38
C GLY A 104 -25.83 -9.28 -7.44
N VAL A 105 -25.23 -8.73 -6.37
CA VAL A 105 -24.50 -7.45 -6.41
C VAL A 105 -23.08 -7.69 -6.86
N SER A 106 -22.43 -8.71 -6.31
CA SER A 106 -21.13 -9.19 -6.75
C SER A 106 -20.90 -10.65 -6.38
N ASP A 107 -19.70 -11.13 -6.64
CA ASP A 107 -19.22 -12.47 -6.33
C ASP A 107 -17.70 -12.50 -6.17
N THR A 108 -17.16 -13.60 -5.64
CA THR A 108 -15.71 -13.77 -5.44
C THR A 108 -14.94 -14.23 -6.67
N ASN A 109 -15.59 -14.50 -7.82
CA ASN A 109 -14.86 -14.77 -9.05
C ASN A 109 -14.27 -13.47 -9.59
N TYR A 110 -13.11 -13.58 -10.23
CA TYR A 110 -12.38 -12.43 -10.79
C TYR A 110 -12.20 -11.28 -9.79
N ALA A 111 -12.15 -11.58 -8.49
CA ALA A 111 -11.72 -10.64 -7.47
C ALA A 111 -10.25 -10.30 -7.68
N VAL A 112 -9.89 -9.02 -7.55
CA VAL A 112 -8.54 -8.52 -7.86
C VAL A 112 -7.61 -8.47 -6.65
N GLY A 113 -8.02 -9.06 -5.52
CA GLY A 113 -7.15 -9.26 -4.36
C GLY A 113 -7.09 -8.09 -3.38
N THR A 114 -8.00 -7.11 -3.46
CA THR A 114 -8.10 -6.05 -2.44
C THR A 114 -8.80 -6.61 -1.19
N LEU A 115 -8.06 -6.63 -0.08
CA LEU A 115 -8.47 -7.26 1.17
C LEU A 115 -8.18 -6.32 2.36
N ALA A 116 -8.98 -6.42 3.41
CA ALA A 116 -8.65 -5.85 4.72
C ALA A 116 -9.05 -6.80 5.85
N HIS A 117 -8.25 -6.86 6.91
CA HIS A 117 -8.54 -7.66 8.09
C HIS A 117 -9.30 -6.84 9.13
N ASN A 118 -10.40 -7.40 9.64
CA ASN A 118 -11.13 -6.88 10.78
C ASN A 118 -10.72 -7.65 12.05
N PRO A 119 -9.90 -7.06 12.94
CA PRO A 119 -9.43 -7.74 14.14
C PRO A 119 -10.54 -8.02 15.16
N ASP A 120 -11.61 -7.22 15.19
CA ASP A 120 -12.67 -7.35 16.18
C ASP A 120 -13.57 -8.56 15.94
N ARG A 121 -13.69 -8.98 14.67
CA ARG A 121 -14.55 -10.10 14.24
C ARG A 121 -13.78 -11.28 13.67
N ASN A 122 -12.45 -11.18 13.56
CA ASN A 122 -11.58 -12.16 12.90
C ASN A 122 -12.12 -12.51 11.50
N SER A 123 -12.29 -11.47 10.68
CA SER A 123 -12.92 -11.53 9.37
C SER A 123 -12.11 -10.75 8.33
N LEU A 124 -12.43 -10.98 7.06
CA LEU A 124 -11.87 -10.26 5.93
C LEU A 124 -12.95 -9.48 5.20
N PHE A 125 -12.67 -8.21 4.93
CA PHE A 125 -13.34 -7.46 3.86
C PHE A 125 -12.69 -7.84 2.53
N ILE A 126 -13.50 -8.10 1.52
CA ILE A 126 -13.06 -8.49 0.18
C ILE A 126 -13.77 -7.62 -0.83
N ALA A 127 -13.00 -6.94 -1.69
CA ALA A 127 -13.55 -6.40 -2.92
C ALA A 127 -13.81 -7.55 -3.90
N GLY A 128 -15.07 -7.71 -4.31
CA GLY A 128 -15.50 -8.81 -5.16
C GLY A 128 -15.05 -8.64 -6.62
N HIS A 129 -15.86 -9.19 -7.52
CA HIS A 129 -15.63 -9.16 -8.96
C HIS A 129 -15.17 -7.79 -9.48
N ALA A 130 -14.13 -7.81 -10.32
CA ALA A 130 -13.46 -6.63 -10.86
C ALA A 130 -14.38 -5.61 -11.55
N GLN A 131 -15.56 -5.99 -12.03
CA GLN A 131 -16.48 -5.08 -12.71
C GLN A 131 -17.54 -4.49 -11.78
N HIS A 132 -17.74 -5.09 -10.60
CA HIS A 132 -18.78 -4.68 -9.67
C HIS A 132 -18.25 -3.77 -8.57
N ASN A 133 -16.98 -3.94 -8.16
CA ASN A 133 -16.30 -3.13 -7.14
C ASN A 133 -17.06 -3.03 -5.80
N ALA A 134 -17.87 -4.05 -5.49
CA ALA A 134 -18.59 -4.13 -4.24
C ALA A 134 -17.72 -4.80 -3.17
N ILE A 135 -17.94 -4.43 -1.91
CA ILE A 135 -17.22 -4.95 -0.75
C ILE A 135 -18.17 -5.83 0.06
N ALA A 136 -17.72 -7.01 0.48
CA ALA A 136 -18.41 -7.87 1.44
C ALA A 136 -17.45 -8.28 2.56
N GLU A 137 -18.01 -8.78 3.67
CA GLU A 137 -17.23 -9.29 4.81
C GLU A 137 -17.45 -10.79 5.01
N PHE A 138 -16.38 -11.53 5.28
CA PHE A 138 -16.38 -12.99 5.44
C PHE A 138 -15.63 -13.39 6.70
N ALA A 139 -16.13 -14.37 7.44
CA ALA A 139 -15.40 -14.94 8.56
C ALA A 139 -14.13 -15.66 8.08
N ILE A 140 -13.04 -15.56 8.85
CA ILE A 140 -11.86 -16.40 8.63
C ILE A 140 -12.11 -17.75 9.32
N PRO A 141 -12.26 -18.87 8.57
CA PRO A 141 -12.41 -20.19 9.16
C PRO A 141 -11.07 -20.67 9.71
N GLN A 142 -11.07 -21.79 10.44
CA GLN A 142 -9.82 -22.47 10.76
C GLN A 142 -9.09 -22.85 9.45
N PRO A 143 -7.90 -22.31 9.17
CA PRO A 143 -7.19 -22.58 7.93
C PRO A 143 -6.65 -24.02 7.90
N SER A 144 -6.48 -24.55 6.68
CA SER A 144 -5.93 -25.89 6.45
C SER A 144 -4.61 -25.82 5.70
N THR A 145 -3.68 -26.72 6.02
CA THR A 145 -2.41 -26.88 5.29
C THR A 145 -2.53 -27.93 4.18
N ALA A 146 -3.75 -28.29 3.77
CA ALA A 146 -3.96 -29.24 2.68
C ALA A 146 -3.33 -28.72 1.37
N SER A 147 -2.66 -29.61 0.64
CA SER A 147 -2.04 -29.30 -0.66
C SER A 147 -3.04 -29.31 -1.82
N GLU A 148 -4.20 -29.94 -1.62
CA GLU A 148 -5.25 -30.02 -2.63
C GLU A 148 -6.28 -28.90 -2.43
N VAL A 149 -6.50 -28.06 -3.45
CA VAL A 149 -7.43 -26.92 -3.39
C VAL A 149 -8.85 -27.36 -3.03
N GLY A 150 -9.28 -28.53 -3.50
CA GLY A 150 -10.59 -29.10 -3.18
C GLY A 150 -10.75 -29.57 -1.73
N ALA A 151 -9.66 -29.70 -0.99
CA ALA A 151 -9.66 -30.09 0.42
C ALA A 151 -9.53 -28.89 1.38
N LEU A 152 -9.44 -27.67 0.85
CA LEU A 152 -9.42 -26.45 1.66
C LEU A 152 -10.82 -26.16 2.21
N PRO A 153 -10.93 -25.65 3.46
CA PRO A 153 -12.16 -25.09 3.99
C PRO A 153 -12.74 -24.06 3.03
N VAL A 154 -14.07 -24.05 2.87
CA VAL A 154 -14.78 -23.12 2.01
C VAL A 154 -15.74 -22.29 2.85
N VAL A 155 -15.66 -20.97 2.69
CA VAL A 155 -16.63 -20.01 3.23
C VAL A 155 -17.66 -19.72 2.14
N GLU A 156 -18.91 -20.11 2.39
CA GLU A 156 -20.03 -19.97 1.45
C GLU A 156 -21.07 -18.94 1.89
N GLU A 157 -20.87 -18.33 3.07
CA GLU A 157 -21.75 -17.30 3.62
C GLU A 157 -20.95 -16.04 3.95
N SER A 158 -21.57 -14.88 3.74
CA SER A 158 -21.01 -13.60 4.16
C SER A 158 -21.53 -13.20 5.54
N LEU A 159 -20.69 -12.49 6.29
CA LEU A 159 -21.09 -11.77 7.51
C LEU A 159 -21.82 -10.47 7.17
N GLN A 160 -21.44 -9.85 6.06
CA GLN A 160 -22.11 -8.72 5.43
C GLN A 160 -22.11 -8.93 3.92
N SER A 161 -23.27 -8.82 3.29
CA SER A 161 -23.45 -8.94 1.84
C SER A 161 -22.66 -7.89 1.07
N TYR A 162 -22.50 -8.09 -0.25
CA TYR A 162 -21.82 -7.12 -1.10
C TYR A 162 -22.54 -5.79 -1.15
N VAL A 163 -21.81 -4.70 -0.92
CA VAL A 163 -22.30 -3.33 -1.01
C VAL A 163 -21.43 -2.52 -1.98
N GLN A 164 -22.08 -1.74 -2.85
CA GLN A 164 -21.40 -0.75 -3.68
C GLN A 164 -21.15 0.52 -2.86
N VAL A 165 -19.89 0.93 -2.75
CA VAL A 165 -19.49 2.06 -1.90
C VAL A 165 -19.03 3.28 -2.70
N LEU A 166 -18.68 3.12 -3.99
CA LEU A 166 -18.01 4.17 -4.78
C LEU A 166 -18.86 5.42 -5.04
N ASP A 167 -20.18 5.27 -5.02
CA ASP A 167 -21.15 6.36 -5.20
C ASP A 167 -21.87 6.74 -3.88
N ALA A 168 -21.51 6.12 -2.76
CA ALA A 168 -22.25 6.23 -1.50
C ALA A 168 -21.95 7.52 -0.71
N ALA A 169 -20.85 8.20 -1.05
CA ALA A 169 -20.48 9.47 -0.45
C ALA A 169 -21.51 10.58 -0.75
N PRO A 170 -21.75 11.54 0.17
CA PRO A 170 -22.67 12.66 -0.07
C PRO A 170 -22.32 13.53 -1.29
N GLY A 171 -21.03 13.63 -1.64
CA GLY A 171 -20.54 14.32 -2.84
C GLY A 171 -20.61 13.48 -4.12
N GLY A 172 -21.03 12.23 -4.01
CA GLY A 172 -21.01 11.25 -5.10
C GLY A 172 -19.59 10.84 -5.48
N ASN A 173 -19.40 10.60 -6.77
CA ASN A 173 -18.18 10.09 -7.37
C ASN A 173 -17.61 11.13 -8.35
N PRO A 174 -16.66 11.97 -7.90
CA PRO A 174 -16.26 13.19 -8.61
C PRO A 174 -15.45 12.92 -9.88
N GLU A 175 -14.65 11.85 -9.91
CA GLU A 175 -13.65 11.60 -10.96
C GLU A 175 -13.90 10.32 -11.76
N GLY A 176 -15.12 9.78 -11.69
CA GLY A 176 -15.48 8.53 -12.37
C GLY A 176 -14.69 7.34 -11.83
N ILE A 177 -14.41 7.36 -10.52
CA ILE A 177 -13.71 6.34 -9.76
C ILE A 177 -14.47 5.03 -9.87
N ASN A 178 -13.77 3.97 -10.26
CA ASN A 178 -14.40 2.73 -10.70
C ASN A 178 -13.61 1.49 -10.29
N ARG A 179 -12.71 1.64 -9.30
CA ARG A 179 -11.83 0.58 -8.87
C ARG A 179 -11.49 0.71 -7.40
N VAL A 180 -11.82 -0.30 -6.59
CA VAL A 180 -11.34 -0.41 -5.20
C VAL A 180 -9.95 -1.01 -5.19
N THR A 181 -9.00 -0.32 -4.55
CA THR A 181 -7.55 -0.55 -4.73
C THR A 181 -6.83 -0.84 -3.42
N GLY A 182 -7.40 -0.38 -2.31
CA GLY A 182 -6.92 -0.64 -0.97
C GLY A 182 -8.05 -0.61 0.03
N MET A 183 -7.87 -1.35 1.13
CA MET A 183 -8.76 -1.25 2.27
C MET A 183 -7.95 -1.39 3.56
N LEU A 184 -8.34 -0.67 4.59
CA LEU A 184 -7.74 -0.78 5.92
C LEU A 184 -8.79 -0.54 7.00
N TRP A 185 -8.87 -1.45 7.97
CA TRP A 185 -9.69 -1.26 9.15
C TRP A 185 -8.94 -0.44 10.19
N ILE A 186 -9.60 0.59 10.76
CA ILE A 186 -9.03 1.45 11.82
C ILE A 186 -10.16 1.83 12.78
N ASP A 187 -10.03 1.46 14.06
CA ASP A 187 -10.92 1.91 15.16
C ASP A 187 -12.43 1.78 14.86
N GLY A 188 -12.83 0.63 14.28
CA GLY A 188 -14.23 0.36 13.91
C GLY A 188 -14.68 0.96 12.58
N GLN A 189 -13.79 1.65 11.87
CA GLN A 189 -14.03 2.22 10.55
C GLN A 189 -13.33 1.41 9.47
N LEU A 190 -13.81 1.51 8.23
CA LEU A 190 -13.14 0.94 7.06
C LEU A 190 -12.74 2.08 6.12
N LEU A 191 -11.44 2.30 6.00
CA LEU A 191 -10.86 3.16 4.97
C LEU A 191 -10.81 2.35 3.67
N VAL A 192 -11.23 2.97 2.58
CA VAL A 192 -11.26 2.36 1.26
C VAL A 192 -10.57 3.30 0.30
N ASN A 193 -9.44 2.86 -0.25
CA ASN A 193 -8.87 3.54 -1.40
C ASN A 193 -9.55 3.04 -2.67
N ALA A 194 -9.79 3.97 -3.58
CA ALA A 194 -10.31 3.70 -4.89
C ALA A 194 -9.76 4.71 -5.91
N GLU A 195 -9.77 4.33 -7.18
CA GLU A 195 -9.26 5.18 -8.26
C GLU A 195 -10.08 5.03 -9.55
N ASN A 196 -9.86 5.92 -10.51
CA ASN A 196 -10.21 5.65 -11.90
C ASN A 196 -9.17 4.70 -12.51
N TRP A 197 -9.59 3.46 -12.81
CA TRP A 197 -8.73 2.40 -13.35
C TRP A 197 -7.97 2.83 -14.60
N TYR A 198 -8.61 3.56 -15.51
CA TYR A 198 -8.00 3.98 -16.77
C TYR A 198 -8.04 5.50 -16.89
N ASP A 199 -7.10 6.14 -16.20
CA ASP A 199 -6.86 7.58 -16.29
C ASP A 199 -5.56 7.86 -17.05
N ALA A 200 -5.67 7.95 -18.38
CA ALA A 200 -4.53 8.28 -19.24
C ALA A 200 -3.97 9.69 -19.01
N SER A 201 -4.73 10.58 -18.39
CA SER A 201 -4.28 11.93 -18.06
C SER A 201 -3.51 12.02 -16.74
N GLY A 202 -3.63 11.02 -15.86
CA GLY A 202 -2.97 10.98 -14.56
C GLY A 202 -3.41 12.13 -13.64
N GLN A 203 -4.68 12.50 -13.70
CA GLN A 203 -5.28 13.61 -12.95
C GLN A 203 -6.22 13.15 -11.83
N ASN A 204 -6.33 11.84 -11.58
CA ASN A 204 -7.13 11.33 -10.46
C ASN A 204 -6.46 11.68 -9.12
N GLU A 205 -7.04 12.63 -8.39
CA GLU A 205 -6.57 13.14 -7.09
C GLU A 205 -7.43 12.62 -5.93
N ASP A 206 -8.73 12.41 -6.17
CA ASP A 206 -9.68 11.85 -5.23
C ASP A 206 -9.46 10.34 -5.06
N THR A 207 -9.16 9.88 -3.84
CA THR A 207 -8.73 8.48 -3.63
C THR A 207 -9.42 7.75 -2.50
N THR A 208 -9.77 8.42 -1.40
CA THR A 208 -10.10 7.70 -0.15
C THR A 208 -11.53 7.94 0.30
N LEU A 209 -12.29 6.86 0.49
CA LEU A 209 -13.57 6.85 1.18
C LEU A 209 -13.40 6.35 2.62
N VAL A 210 -14.30 6.77 3.49
CA VAL A 210 -14.35 6.27 4.88
C VAL A 210 -15.74 5.79 5.22
N LEU A 211 -15.91 4.47 5.37
CA LEU A 211 -17.09 3.90 5.98
C LEU A 211 -16.98 4.07 7.50
N ARG A 212 -17.93 4.80 8.09
CA ARG A 212 -17.87 5.20 9.51
C ARG A 212 -18.15 4.06 10.49
N ASP A 213 -18.82 3.01 10.04
CA ASP A 213 -19.09 1.80 10.81
C ASP A 213 -18.77 0.57 9.94
N ALA A 214 -17.67 -0.11 10.24
CA ALA A 214 -17.24 -1.29 9.51
C ALA A 214 -18.17 -2.50 9.73
N THR A 215 -19.11 -2.43 10.69
CA THR A 215 -20.14 -3.45 10.92
C THR A 215 -21.41 -3.22 10.11
N ASP A 216 -21.50 -2.09 9.41
CA ASP A 216 -22.58 -1.73 8.48
C ASP A 216 -22.00 -1.17 7.17
N LEU A 217 -21.63 -2.05 6.24
CA LEU A 217 -21.07 -1.68 4.95
C LEU A 217 -22.02 -0.80 4.10
N GLY A 218 -23.33 -0.83 4.38
CA GLY A 218 -24.34 0.02 3.74
C GLY A 218 -24.59 1.35 4.45
N GLY A 219 -23.83 1.61 5.52
CA GLY A 219 -23.99 2.77 6.38
C GLY A 219 -23.41 4.06 5.81
N ALA A 220 -23.10 4.98 6.72
CA ALA A 220 -22.57 6.30 6.36
C ALA A 220 -21.16 6.21 5.77
N VAL A 221 -20.99 6.79 4.58
CA VAL A 221 -19.72 6.91 3.88
C VAL A 221 -19.36 8.38 3.79
N ASP A 222 -18.15 8.74 4.21
CA ASP A 222 -17.58 10.04 3.90
C ASP A 222 -16.83 10.00 2.59
N GLY A 223 -16.94 11.11 1.85
CA GLY A 223 -16.52 11.21 0.47
C GLY A 223 -15.03 11.27 0.26
N TYR A 224 -14.68 11.33 -1.03
CA TYR A 224 -13.31 11.22 -1.47
C TYR A 224 -12.44 12.29 -0.82
N PHE A 225 -11.50 11.79 -0.03
CA PHE A 225 -10.38 12.56 0.48
C PHE A 225 -9.19 12.36 -0.48
N GLU A 226 -8.41 13.42 -0.63
CA GLU A 226 -7.16 13.41 -1.36
C GLU A 226 -6.03 12.92 -0.44
N LEU A 227 -5.39 11.81 -0.82
CA LEU A 227 -4.11 11.42 -0.22
C LEU A 227 -2.98 12.20 -0.87
N ALA A 228 -2.00 12.62 -0.07
CA ALA A 228 -0.76 13.14 -0.61
C ALA A 228 -0.10 12.05 -1.49
N GLY A 229 0.18 12.39 -2.76
CA GLY A 229 0.63 11.43 -3.77
C GLY A 229 -0.50 10.87 -4.65
N ALA A 230 -1.77 11.17 -4.36
CA ALA A 230 -2.93 10.79 -5.16
C ALA A 230 -2.91 9.28 -5.50
N ALA A 231 -3.16 8.91 -6.76
CA ALA A 231 -3.10 7.51 -7.22
C ALA A 231 -1.75 6.81 -6.94
N HIS A 232 -0.63 7.53 -6.80
CA HIS A 232 0.64 6.89 -6.42
C HIS A 232 0.60 6.28 -5.01
N ALA A 233 -0.23 6.86 -4.13
CA ALA A 233 -0.37 6.48 -2.74
C ALA A 233 -1.69 5.75 -2.44
N GLY A 234 -2.65 5.73 -3.36
CA GLY A 234 -4.00 5.21 -3.13
C GLY A 234 -4.16 3.69 -3.16
N GLY A 235 -3.11 2.92 -2.91
CA GLY A 235 -3.13 1.47 -3.13
C GLY A 235 -3.28 0.72 -1.82
N TYR A 236 -2.37 -0.22 -1.56
CA TYR A 236 -2.35 -0.94 -0.29
C TYR A 236 -2.13 0.01 0.88
N MET A 237 -2.69 -0.34 2.03
CA MET A 237 -2.56 0.38 3.28
C MET A 237 -2.22 -0.63 4.39
N ALA A 238 -1.36 -0.23 5.33
CA ALA A 238 -1.03 -1.07 6.47
C ALA A 238 -0.62 -0.24 7.70
N PRO A 239 -0.87 -0.74 8.92
CA PRO A 239 -0.28 -0.14 10.12
C PRO A 239 1.24 -0.35 10.13
N ILE A 240 1.96 0.69 10.56
CA ILE A 240 3.40 0.61 10.83
C ILE A 240 3.58 0.10 12.27
N PRO A 241 4.37 -0.97 12.49
CA PRO A 241 4.75 -1.41 13.84
C PRO A 241 5.34 -0.28 14.68
N SER A 242 4.98 -0.24 15.97
CA SER A 242 5.28 0.88 16.88
C SER A 242 6.76 1.26 16.93
N GLU A 243 7.65 0.28 16.85
CA GLU A 243 9.09 0.37 16.82
C GLU A 243 9.64 1.11 15.60
N TRP A 244 8.88 1.18 14.50
CA TRP A 244 9.26 1.85 13.26
C TRP A 244 8.51 3.15 13.00
N GLN A 245 7.44 3.44 13.75
CA GLN A 245 6.62 4.64 13.51
C GLN A 245 7.43 5.94 13.62
N SER A 246 8.36 6.02 14.59
CA SER A 246 9.23 7.20 14.74
C SER A 246 10.19 7.36 13.57
N ALA A 247 10.73 6.25 13.04
CA ALA A 247 11.67 6.27 11.92
C ALA A 247 10.97 6.57 10.59
N LEU A 248 9.74 6.07 10.41
CA LEU A 248 8.94 6.22 9.20
C LEU A 248 8.01 7.44 9.23
N GLY A 249 7.96 8.17 10.35
CA GLY A 249 7.23 9.44 10.47
C GLY A 249 5.71 9.31 10.56
N GLY A 250 5.17 8.11 10.83
CA GLY A 250 3.73 7.91 10.88
C GLY A 250 3.28 6.55 11.42
N PRO A 251 1.99 6.42 11.78
CA PRO A 251 1.40 5.17 12.28
C PRO A 251 0.92 4.23 11.17
N PHE A 252 0.80 4.72 9.94
CA PHE A 252 0.32 3.95 8.79
C PHE A 252 1.20 4.23 7.58
N LEU A 253 1.31 3.24 6.71
CA LEU A 253 1.91 3.36 5.39
C LEU A 253 0.82 3.15 4.33
N THR A 254 1.00 3.81 3.20
CA THR A 254 0.18 3.63 2.00
C THR A 254 1.08 3.67 0.79
N GLY A 255 0.72 2.95 -0.27
CA GLY A 255 1.52 2.89 -1.49
C GLY A 255 0.86 2.04 -2.56
N TRP A 256 1.56 1.83 -3.66
CA TRP A 256 1.06 1.10 -4.81
C TRP A 256 2.06 0.05 -5.35
N ALA A 257 1.64 -0.73 -6.35
CA ALA A 257 2.42 -1.79 -7.00
C ALA A 257 2.30 -1.78 -8.54
N SER A 258 3.16 -2.53 -9.24
CA SER A 258 3.22 -2.52 -10.72
C SER A 258 2.14 -3.36 -11.43
N ASN A 259 1.00 -3.64 -10.78
CA ASN A 259 0.01 -4.61 -11.24
C ASN A 259 -1.15 -4.02 -12.07
N TYR A 260 -1.21 -2.70 -12.25
CA TYR A 260 -2.31 -1.99 -12.92
C TYR A 260 -1.84 -1.30 -14.21
N SER A 261 -2.79 -0.79 -14.99
CA SER A 261 -2.50 -0.13 -16.28
C SER A 261 -1.86 1.24 -16.08
N ILE A 262 -0.92 1.61 -16.94
CA ILE A 262 -0.22 2.92 -16.90
C ILE A 262 0.67 3.04 -15.64
N VAL A 263 1.76 2.27 -15.65
CA VAL A 263 2.71 2.12 -14.53
C VAL A 263 3.22 3.44 -13.95
N SER A 264 3.28 4.51 -14.75
CA SER A 264 3.75 5.84 -14.31
C SER A 264 2.83 6.50 -13.29
N ARG A 265 1.62 6.00 -13.05
CA ARG A 265 0.68 6.50 -12.03
C ARG A 265 0.96 5.97 -10.63
N TYR A 266 1.87 5.02 -10.50
CA TYR A 266 1.99 4.19 -9.31
C TYR A 266 3.39 4.24 -8.70
N SER A 267 3.50 4.10 -7.38
CA SER A 267 4.79 3.91 -6.72
C SER A 267 5.35 2.52 -7.03
N VAL A 268 6.16 2.40 -8.08
CA VAL A 268 6.75 1.13 -8.52
C VAL A 268 8.21 0.99 -8.06
N GLY A 269 8.40 0.75 -6.77
CA GLY A 269 9.71 0.62 -6.13
C GLY A 269 9.83 1.48 -4.88
N PRO A 270 11.05 1.64 -4.32
CA PRO A 270 11.27 2.54 -3.20
C PRO A 270 10.93 3.97 -3.65
N SER A 271 9.97 4.60 -2.96
CA SER A 271 9.48 5.96 -3.20
C SER A 271 9.47 6.73 -1.90
#